data_AF-A0A350KMT8-F1
#
_entry.id   AF-A0A350KMT8-F1
#
_cell.length_a   1.000
_cell.length_b   1.000
_cell.length_c   1.000
_cell.angle_alpha   90.00
_cell.angle_beta   90.00
_cell.angle_gamma   90.00
#
_symmetry.space_group_name_H-M   'P 1'
#
loop_
_entity.id
_entity.type
_entity.pdbx_description
1 polymer ?
#
loop_
_entity_poly.entity_id
_entity_poly.type
_entity_poly.pdbx_seq_one_letter_code
_entity_poly.pdbx_strand_id
1 'polypeptide(L)'
;YGVRKVNVDTDCRMAMTGAIRKIFATKPEEFDVRKYMGPAMEEMQKVCEARYEQFGAAGMASKIHAIPMSEMAKRYKSGELDHML
;
A
#
# COMPACT_ATOMS: atom_id res chain seq x y z
N TYR A 1 1.23 -23.00 -4.76
CA TYR A 1 1.87 -21.68 -4.52
C TYR A 1 0.96 -20.87 -3.59
N GLY A 2 1.48 -20.27 -2.49
CA GLY A 2 0.69 -19.78 -1.34
C GLY A 2 1.07 -18.39 -0.81
N VAL A 3 1.58 -17.50 -1.66
CA VAL A 3 1.99 -16.14 -1.28
C VAL A 3 0.78 -15.32 -0.82
N ARG A 4 0.87 -14.68 0.35
CA ARG A 4 -0.20 -13.83 0.94
C ARG A 4 0.23 -12.38 1.24
N LYS A 5 1.49 -12.04 0.98
CA LYS A 5 2.06 -10.70 1.16
C LYS A 5 3.08 -10.43 0.05
N VAL A 6 2.92 -9.32 -0.66
CA VAL A 6 3.83 -8.87 -1.70
C VAL A 6 4.33 -7.47 -1.33
N ASN A 7 5.65 -7.28 -1.32
CA ASN A 7 6.25 -5.98 -1.00
C ASN A 7 6.39 -5.16 -2.29
N VAL A 8 5.91 -3.92 -2.27
CA VAL A 8 6.00 -2.97 -3.40
C VAL A 8 6.50 -1.64 -2.85
N ASP A 9 7.66 -1.18 -3.32
CA ASP A 9 8.29 0.07 -2.87
C ASP A 9 8.85 0.85 -4.06
N THR A 10 9.69 0.21 -4.88
CA THR A 10 10.33 0.83 -6.05
C THR A 10 9.32 1.50 -6.99
N ASP A 11 8.20 0.83 -7.29
CA ASP A 11 7.17 1.36 -8.18
C ASP A 11 6.54 2.66 -7.63
N CYS A 12 6.28 2.70 -6.32
CA CYS A 12 5.75 3.89 -5.65
C CYS A 12 6.74 5.06 -5.77
N ARG A 13 8.02 4.81 -5.50
CA ARG A 13 9.08 5.83 -5.62
C ARG A 13 9.21 6.35 -7.04
N MET A 14 9.15 5.47 -8.04
CA MET A 14 9.23 5.85 -9.45
C MET A 14 8.03 6.68 -9.90
N ALA A 15 6.81 6.31 -9.48
CA ALA A 15 5.60 7.05 -9.80
C ALA A 15 5.64 8.47 -9.24
N MET A 16 5.96 8.62 -7.95
CA MET A 16 6.10 9.94 -7.31
C MET A 16 7.20 10.77 -7.98
N THR A 17 8.38 10.19 -8.18
CA THR A 17 9.53 10.90 -8.78
C THR A 17 9.22 11.34 -10.21
N GLY A 18 8.56 10.49 -11.01
CA GLY A 18 8.16 10.82 -12.38
C GLY A 18 7.19 12.00 -12.43
N ALA A 19 6.19 12.01 -11.54
CA ALA A 19 5.22 13.12 -11.42
C ALA A 19 5.91 14.44 -11.05
N ILE A 20 6.79 14.43 -10.05
CA ILE A 20 7.54 15.62 -9.63
C ILE A 20 8.41 16.14 -10.77
N ARG A 21 9.17 15.26 -11.43
CA ARG A 21 10.04 15.64 -12.56
C ARG A 21 9.25 16.29 -13.70
N LYS A 22 8.05 15.79 -13.99
CA LYS A 22 7.17 16.38 -15.01
C LYS A 22 6.75 17.80 -14.65
N ILE A 23 6.42 18.06 -13.39
CA ILE A 23 6.02 19.40 -12.94
C ILE A 23 7.20 20.36 -12.99
N PHE A 24 8.37 19.95 -12.49
CA PHE A 24 9.57 20.78 -12.56
C PHE A 24 9.99 21.10 -14.01
N ALA A 25 9.74 20.20 -14.96
CA ALA A 25 10.04 20.43 -16.37
C ALA A 25 9.00 21.33 -17.08
N THR A 26 7.73 21.27 -16.68
CA THR A 26 6.62 21.95 -17.37
C THR A 26 6.18 23.26 -16.71
N LYS A 27 6.50 23.44 -15.43
CA LYS A 27 6.18 24.60 -14.59
C LYS A 27 7.40 24.95 -13.71
N PRO A 28 8.51 25.41 -14.29
CA PRO A 28 9.75 25.65 -13.55
C PRO A 28 9.65 26.71 -12.44
N GLU A 29 8.67 27.61 -12.54
CA GLU A 29 8.35 28.62 -11.52
C GLU A 29 7.59 28.07 -10.32
N GLU A 30 7.07 26.84 -10.40
CA GLU A 30 6.29 26.23 -9.32
C GLU A 30 7.21 25.69 -8.22
N PHE A 31 7.14 26.34 -7.06
CA PHE A 31 7.96 26.02 -5.90
C PHE A 31 7.14 25.55 -4.69
N ASP A 32 5.81 25.68 -4.72
CA ASP A 32 4.96 25.25 -3.62
C ASP A 32 4.94 23.72 -3.55
N VAL A 33 5.42 23.16 -2.43
CA VAL A 33 5.49 21.71 -2.21
C VAL A 33 4.19 20.99 -2.48
N ARG A 34 3.06 21.61 -2.17
CA ARG A 34 1.73 21.00 -2.35
C ARG A 34 1.39 20.83 -3.83
N LYS A 35 1.92 21.69 -4.69
CA LYS A 35 1.63 21.72 -6.13
C LYS A 35 2.34 20.62 -6.90
N TYR A 36 3.49 20.13 -6.41
CA TYR A 36 4.15 18.96 -6.99
C TYR A 36 3.94 17.67 -6.18
N MET A 37 3.77 17.75 -4.86
CA MET A 37 3.49 16.56 -4.04
C MET A 37 2.06 16.04 -4.19
N GLY A 38 1.07 16.91 -4.41
CA GLY A 38 -0.31 16.49 -4.67
C GLY A 38 -0.39 15.51 -5.85
N PRO A 39 0.06 15.91 -7.05
CA PRO A 39 0.11 15.01 -8.21
C PRO A 39 1.01 13.78 -8.01
N ALA A 40 2.10 13.89 -7.24
CA ALA A 40 2.94 12.74 -6.91
C ALA A 40 2.20 11.68 -6.07
N MET A 41 1.40 12.12 -5.09
CA MET A 41 0.57 11.23 -4.29
C MET A 41 -0.52 10.57 -5.14
N GLU A 42 -1.13 11.30 -6.08
CA GLU A 42 -2.12 10.73 -7.01
C GLU A 42 -1.52 9.62 -7.88
N GLU A 43 -0.31 9.81 -8.42
CA GLU A 43 0.36 8.76 -9.21
C GLU A 43 0.75 7.54 -8.35
N MET A 44 1.20 7.75 -7.11
CA MET A 44 1.44 6.65 -6.17
C MET A 44 0.16 5.90 -5.83
N GLN A 45 -0.96 6.61 -5.63
CA GLN A 45 -2.26 6.01 -5.34
C GLN A 45 -2.70 5.08 -6.47
N LYS A 46 -2.55 5.48 -7.73
CA LYS A 46 -2.84 4.63 -8.89
C LYS A 46 -2.04 3.32 -8.89
N VAL A 47 -0.76 3.38 -8.48
CA VAL A 47 0.07 2.17 -8.32
C VAL A 47 -0.51 1.26 -7.24
N CYS A 48 -0.85 1.79 -6.08
CA CYS A 48 -1.45 1.02 -4.99
C CYS A 48 -2.78 0.37 -5.39
N GLU A 49 -3.68 1.13 -6.02
CA GLU A 49 -4.97 0.63 -6.52
C GLU A 49 -4.78 -0.52 -7.50
N ALA A 50 -3.91 -0.34 -8.51
CA ALA A 50 -3.62 -1.38 -9.49
C ALA A 50 -3.05 -2.66 -8.82
N ARG A 51 -2.19 -2.52 -7.80
CA ARG A 51 -1.65 -3.66 -7.05
C ARG A 51 -2.74 -4.37 -6.23
N TYR A 52 -3.63 -3.63 -5.59
CA TYR A 52 -4.75 -4.22 -4.85
C TYR A 52 -5.70 -5.03 -5.75
N GLU A 53 -5.97 -4.55 -6.96
CA GLU A 53 -6.75 -5.29 -7.96
C GLU A 53 -5.99 -6.53 -8.45
N GLN A 54 -4.73 -6.37 -8.88
CA GLN A 54 -3.88 -7.46 -9.39
C GLN A 54 -3.67 -8.58 -8.36
N PHE A 55 -3.60 -8.24 -7.07
CA PHE A 55 -3.42 -9.21 -5.98
C PHE A 55 -4.74 -9.74 -5.42
N GLY A 56 -5.88 -9.31 -5.96
CA GLY A 56 -7.21 -9.79 -5.55
C GLY A 56 -7.63 -9.33 -4.15
N ALA A 57 -7.07 -8.22 -3.66
CA ALA A 57 -7.37 -7.66 -2.34
C ALA A 57 -8.50 -6.61 -2.39
N ALA A 58 -8.83 -6.08 -3.56
CA ALA A 58 -9.94 -5.15 -3.74
C ALA A 58 -11.27 -5.74 -3.22
N GLY A 59 -12.01 -4.97 -2.41
CA GLY A 59 -13.29 -5.38 -1.84
C GLY A 59 -13.22 -6.37 -0.66
N MET A 60 -12.02 -6.77 -0.21
CA MET A 60 -11.89 -7.73 0.90
C MET A 60 -11.94 -7.10 2.29
N ALA A 61 -11.74 -5.77 2.39
CA ALA A 61 -11.63 -5.08 3.68
C ALA A 61 -12.86 -5.25 4.57
N SER A 62 -14.07 -5.13 4.03
CA SER A 62 -15.32 -5.25 4.79
C SER A 62 -15.62 -6.66 5.31
N LYS A 63 -14.90 -7.67 4.83
CA LYS A 63 -15.05 -9.07 5.27
C LYS A 63 -14.20 -9.37 6.52
N ILE A 64 -13.28 -8.46 6.88
CA ILE A 64 -12.32 -8.67 7.97
C ILE A 64 -12.91 -8.12 9.27
N HIS A 65 -12.99 -8.99 10.28
CA HIS A 65 -13.26 -8.60 11.65
C HIS A 65 -11.93 -8.53 12.39
N ALA A 66 -11.47 -7.31 12.69
CA ALA A 66 -10.17 -7.11 13.34
C ALA A 66 -10.21 -7.66 14.78
N ILE A 67 -9.24 -8.52 15.11
CA ILE A 67 -9.12 -9.14 16.43
C ILE A 67 -8.13 -8.30 17.26
N PRO A 68 -8.50 -7.88 18.49
CA PRO A 68 -7.56 -7.21 19.38
C PRO A 68 -6.33 -8.08 19.69
N MET A 69 -5.17 -7.45 19.86
CA MET A 69 -3.91 -8.17 20.11
C MET A 69 -3.94 -9.03 21.39
N SER A 70 -4.68 -8.61 22.42
CA SER A 70 -4.87 -9.41 23.64
C SER A 70 -5.58 -10.73 23.39
N GLU A 71 -6.59 -10.76 22.50
CA GLU A 71 -7.28 -11.99 22.12
C GLU A 71 -6.40 -12.87 21.23
N MET A 72 -5.65 -12.28 20.28
CA MET A 72 -4.66 -13.03 19.49
C MET A 72 -3.62 -13.72 20.37
N ALA A 73 -3.13 -13.06 21.42
CA ALA A 73 -2.19 -13.65 22.37
C ALA A 73 -2.77 -14.89 23.09
N LYS A 74 -4.07 -14.87 23.46
CA LYS A 74 -4.75 -16.05 24.04
C LYS A 74 -4.83 -17.19 23.03
N ARG A 75 -5.15 -16.91 21.76
CA ARG A 75 -5.21 -17.93 20.69
C ARG A 75 -3.86 -18.62 20.50
N TYR A 76 -2.77 -17.85 20.47
CA TYR A 76 -1.41 -18.42 20.47
C TYR A 76 -1.14 -19.29 21.69
N LYS A 77 -1.47 -18.80 22.90
CA LYS A 77 -1.26 -19.57 24.16
C LYS A 77 -2.04 -20.89 24.18
N SER A 78 -3.21 -20.93 23.56
CA SER A 78 -4.07 -22.13 23.52
C SER A 78 -3.62 -23.19 22.51
N GLY A 79 -2.70 -22.86 21.60
CA GLY A 79 -2.29 -23.76 20.50
C GLY A 79 -3.21 -23.73 19.26
N GLU A 80 -4.30 -22.94 19.27
CA GLU A 80 -5.24 -22.85 18.14
C GLU A 80 -4.58 -22.43 16.81
N LEU A 81 -3.47 -21.69 16.88
CA LEU A 81 -2.73 -21.18 15.72
C LEU A 81 -1.42 -21.95 15.47
N ASP A 82 -1.25 -23.12 16.09
CA ASP A 82 -0.12 -23.99 15.79
C ASP A 82 -0.23 -24.52 14.35
N HIS A 83 0.88 -24.48 13.63
CA HIS A 83 0.97 -24.90 12.24
C HIS A 83 1.54 -26.32 12.09
N MET A 84 1.94 -26.94 13.21
CA MET A 84 2.52 -28.29 13.25
C MET A 84 1.55 -29.36 13.77
N LEU A 85 0.30 -28.99 14.08
CA LEU A 85 -0.79 -29.92 14.39
C LEU A 85 -1.68 -30.16 13.16
#